data_AF-A0A2D0N3X6-F1
#
_entry.id   AF-A0A2D0N3X6-F1
#
_cell.length_a   1.000
_cell.length_b   1.000
_cell.length_c   1.000
_cell.angle_alpha   90.00
_cell.angle_beta   90.00
_cell.angle_gamma   90.00
#
_symmetry.space_group_name_H-M   'P 1'
#
loop_
_entity.id
_entity.type
_entity.pdbx_description
1 polymer ?
#
loop_
_entity_poly.entity_id
_entity_poly.type
_entity_poly.pdbx_seq_one_letter_code
_entity_poly.pdbx_strand_id
1 'polypeptide(L)'
;MQYPKEYDELAKKLAPYNLVMGNAADTILNQDVSSYPIFIILTESIPLGIAIVEQTEEEPLYIHASTLEELATKKVIEMGKVDHFREVYKDPAEFLCLFVVDEQEAKFVFIPRISVDN
;
A
#
# COMPACT_ATOMS: atom_id res chain seq x y z
N MET A 1 13.33 16.44 -6.62
CA MET A 1 11.92 16.02 -6.49
C MET A 1 11.63 15.92 -5.00
N GLN A 2 11.10 16.98 -4.40
CA GLN A 2 10.94 17.06 -2.94
C GLN A 2 9.50 16.69 -2.60
N TYR A 3 9.30 15.51 -2.04
CA TYR A 3 8.00 15.12 -1.52
C TYR A 3 7.66 16.00 -0.30
N PRO A 4 6.38 16.26 -0.02
CA PRO A 4 5.99 16.96 1.19
C PRO A 4 6.57 16.25 2.42
N LYS A 5 7.01 17.01 3.43
CA LYS A 5 7.73 16.50 4.62
C LYS A 5 7.03 15.32 5.33
N GLU A 6 5.72 15.24 5.23
CA GLU A 6 4.88 14.15 5.75
C GLU A 6 5.18 12.79 5.09
N TYR A 7 5.53 12.79 3.80
CA TYR A 7 5.92 11.59 3.06
C TYR A 7 7.28 11.05 3.51
N ASP A 8 8.21 11.93 3.92
CA ASP A 8 9.53 11.51 4.40
C ASP A 8 9.42 10.76 5.74
N GLU A 9 8.57 11.25 6.65
CA GLU A 9 8.34 10.58 7.94
C GLU A 9 7.60 9.25 7.77
N LEU A 10 6.58 9.22 6.90
CA LEU A 10 5.89 7.98 6.56
C LEU A 10 6.84 6.95 5.91
N ALA A 11 7.66 7.37 4.95
CA ALA A 11 8.62 6.50 4.28
C ALA A 11 9.65 5.92 5.26
N LYS A 12 10.14 6.73 6.22
CA LYS A 12 11.03 6.23 7.29
C LYS A 12 10.32 5.22 8.19
N LYS A 13 9.08 5.52 8.60
CA LYS A 13 8.26 4.62 9.43
C LYS A 13 8.02 3.28 8.73
N LEU A 14 7.82 3.31 7.41
CA LEU A 14 7.54 2.13 6.61
C LEU A 14 8.78 1.43 6.05
N ALA A 15 9.97 2.02 6.21
CA ALA A 15 11.22 1.45 5.72
C ALA A 15 11.48 0.01 6.21
N PRO A 16 11.24 -0.35 7.49
CA PRO A 16 11.40 -1.72 7.97
C PRO A 16 10.48 -2.72 7.26
N TYR A 17 9.32 -2.25 6.77
CA TYR A 17 8.30 -3.07 6.12
C TYR A 17 8.40 -3.08 4.60
N ASN A 18 9.32 -2.32 4.01
CA ASN A 18 9.42 -2.21 2.57
C ASN A 18 9.67 -3.58 1.91
N LEU A 19 10.51 -4.41 2.53
CA LEU A 19 10.81 -5.77 2.04
C LEU A 19 9.57 -6.67 2.06
N VAL A 20 8.80 -6.69 3.16
CA VAL A 20 7.60 -7.55 3.25
C VAL A 20 6.51 -7.08 2.30
N MET A 21 6.31 -5.76 2.16
CA MET A 21 5.38 -5.20 1.17
C MET A 21 5.84 -5.50 -0.25
N GLY A 22 7.13 -5.37 -0.55
CA GLY A 22 7.69 -5.73 -1.85
C GLY A 22 7.44 -7.20 -2.21
N ASN A 23 7.79 -8.12 -1.31
CA ASN A 23 7.56 -9.56 -1.53
C ASN A 23 6.08 -9.88 -1.74
N ALA A 24 5.19 -9.20 -1.01
CA ALA A 24 3.74 -9.35 -1.20
C ALA A 24 3.28 -8.80 -2.56
N ALA A 25 3.81 -7.65 -3.00
CA ALA A 25 3.55 -7.11 -4.34
C ALA A 25 3.99 -8.10 -5.43
N ASP A 26 5.20 -8.66 -5.31
CA ASP A 26 5.72 -9.64 -6.26
C ASP A 26 4.85 -10.90 -6.27
N THR A 27 4.35 -11.34 -5.12
CA THR A 27 3.43 -12.47 -5.05
C THR A 27 2.12 -12.18 -5.78
N ILE A 28 1.53 -11.00 -5.57
CA ILE A 28 0.28 -10.57 -6.22
C ILE A 28 0.46 -10.49 -7.75
N LEU A 29 1.59 -9.94 -8.20
CA LEU A 29 1.92 -9.80 -9.61
C LEU A 29 2.22 -11.16 -10.27
N ASN A 30 3.12 -11.95 -9.68
CA ASN A 30 3.59 -13.22 -10.26
C ASN A 30 2.52 -14.32 -10.27
N GLN A 31 1.52 -14.23 -9.38
CA GLN A 31 0.38 -15.14 -9.37
C GLN A 31 -0.81 -14.63 -10.20
N ASP A 32 -0.63 -13.57 -10.99
CA ASP A 32 -1.67 -12.94 -11.83
C ASP A 32 -2.93 -12.55 -11.03
N VAL A 33 -2.79 -12.21 -9.74
CA VAL A 33 -3.93 -11.83 -8.88
C VAL A 33 -4.41 -10.43 -9.23
N SER A 34 -3.49 -9.49 -9.41
CA SER A 34 -3.78 -8.13 -9.86
C SER A 34 -2.51 -7.44 -10.34
N SER A 35 -2.64 -6.50 -11.27
CA SER A 35 -1.57 -5.57 -11.66
C SER A 35 -1.46 -4.35 -10.74
N TYR A 36 -2.36 -4.23 -9.75
CA TYR A 36 -2.51 -3.05 -8.90
C TYR A 36 -2.50 -3.44 -7.41
N PRO A 37 -1.38 -3.96 -6.88
CA PRO A 37 -1.24 -4.22 -5.44
C PRO A 37 -1.36 -2.91 -4.64
N ILE A 38 -2.11 -2.93 -3.55
CA ILE A 38 -2.31 -1.77 -2.68
C ILE A 38 -2.11 -2.19 -1.22
N PHE A 39 -1.29 -1.45 -0.49
CA PHE A 39 -0.96 -1.71 0.91
C PHE A 39 -1.69 -0.74 1.82
N ILE A 40 -2.59 -1.26 2.62
CA ILE A 40 -3.44 -0.46 3.51
C ILE A 40 -2.74 -0.33 4.86
N ILE A 41 -2.53 0.91 5.30
CA ILE A 41 -1.84 1.25 6.55
C ILE A 41 -2.89 1.70 7.56
N LEU A 42 -3.00 0.98 8.68
CA LEU A 42 -4.08 1.15 9.67
C LEU A 42 -3.56 1.07 11.10
N THR A 43 -4.27 1.70 12.04
CA THR A 43 -4.03 1.54 13.49
C THR A 43 -4.90 0.47 14.12
N GLU A 44 -5.97 0.06 13.45
CA GLU A 44 -6.91 -0.99 13.87
C GLU A 44 -7.09 -2.02 12.74
N SER A 45 -7.31 -3.29 13.11
CA SER A 45 -7.53 -4.35 12.12
C SER A 45 -8.95 -4.29 11.54
N ILE A 46 -9.04 -4.40 10.21
CA ILE A 46 -10.31 -4.43 9.47
C ILE A 46 -10.37 -5.66 8.55
N PRO A 47 -11.57 -6.17 8.21
CA PRO A 47 -11.72 -7.30 7.29
C PRO A 47 -11.59 -6.88 5.81
N LEU A 48 -10.46 -6.27 5.45
CA LEU A 48 -10.13 -5.80 4.10
C LEU A 48 -8.69 -6.18 3.76
N GLY A 49 -8.49 -6.86 2.63
CA GLY A 49 -7.19 -7.41 2.27
C GLY A 49 -6.71 -8.52 3.21
N ILE A 50 -5.43 -8.86 3.07
CA ILE A 50 -4.73 -9.89 3.83
C ILE A 50 -3.73 -9.20 4.74
N ALA A 51 -3.80 -9.44 6.06
CA ALA A 51 -2.80 -8.91 6.99
C ALA A 51 -1.42 -9.54 6.69
N ILE A 52 -0.44 -8.68 6.38
CA ILE A 52 0.96 -9.08 6.14
C ILE A 52 1.89 -8.58 7.25
N VAL A 53 1.44 -7.60 8.04
CA VAL A 53 2.07 -7.15 9.27
C VAL A 53 0.98 -6.99 10.31
N GLU A 54 1.16 -7.65 11.45
CA GLU A 54 0.30 -7.52 12.62
C GLU A 54 0.90 -6.53 13.62
N GLN A 55 0.04 -5.86 14.36
CA GLN A 55 0.44 -4.91 15.40
C GLN A 55 1.17 -5.64 16.54
N THR A 56 2.26 -5.04 17.03
CA THR A 56 2.97 -5.48 18.22
C THR A 56 3.12 -4.32 19.22
N GLU A 57 3.59 -4.58 20.43
CA GLU A 57 3.89 -3.50 21.40
C GLU A 57 4.97 -2.54 20.88
N GLU A 58 5.85 -3.02 20.01
CA GLU A 58 6.92 -2.23 19.38
C GLU A 58 6.46 -1.52 18.10
N GLU A 59 5.41 -2.04 17.46
CA GLU A 59 4.95 -1.63 16.14
C GLU A 59 3.43 -1.44 16.10
N PRO A 60 2.92 -0.20 16.29
CA PRO A 60 1.53 0.05 16.58
C PRO A 60 0.61 0.07 15.35
N LEU A 61 1.01 -0.48 14.20
CA LEU A 61 0.24 -0.43 12.95
C LEU A 61 0.06 -1.79 12.30
N TYR A 62 -1.03 -1.93 11.56
CA TYR A 62 -1.31 -3.05 10.67
C TYR A 62 -0.97 -2.66 9.23
N ILE A 63 -0.41 -3.61 8.48
CA ILE A 63 -0.27 -3.50 7.03
C ILE A 63 -1.02 -4.64 6.39
N HIS A 64 -2.01 -4.30 5.56
CA HIS A 64 -2.76 -5.28 4.80
C HIS A 64 -2.41 -5.16 3.31
N ALA A 65 -2.20 -6.28 2.65
CA ALA A 65 -2.07 -6.36 1.20
C ALA A 65 -3.45 -6.57 0.57
N SER A 66 -3.81 -5.71 -0.38
CA SER A 66 -5.08 -5.73 -1.11
C SER A 66 -4.82 -5.37 -2.58
N THR A 67 -5.88 -5.25 -3.36
CA THR A 67 -5.83 -4.90 -4.79
C THR A 67 -6.83 -3.79 -5.10
N LEU A 68 -6.60 -3.08 -6.21
CA LEU A 68 -7.55 -2.07 -6.70
C LEU A 68 -8.94 -2.66 -6.92
N GLU A 69 -9.01 -3.88 -7.46
CA GLU A 69 -10.25 -4.61 -7.72
C GLU A 69 -11.01 -4.91 -6.42
N GLU A 70 -10.31 -5.32 -5.36
CA GLU A 70 -10.92 -5.56 -4.04
C GLU A 70 -11.47 -4.25 -3.46
N LEU A 71 -10.67 -3.18 -3.46
CA LEU A 71 -11.10 -1.87 -2.94
C LEU A 71 -12.32 -1.32 -3.69
N ALA A 72 -12.38 -1.49 -5.01
CA ALA A 72 -13.53 -1.12 -5.81
C ALA A 72 -14.78 -1.97 -5.49
N THR A 73 -14.60 -3.29 -5.40
CA THR A 73 -15.68 -4.24 -5.09
C THR A 73 -16.26 -4.01 -3.69
N LYS A 74 -15.40 -3.67 -2.73
CA LYS A 74 -15.76 -3.33 -1.33
C LYS A 74 -16.25 -1.89 -1.18
N LYS A 75 -16.33 -1.12 -2.28
CA LYS A 75 -16.76 0.29 -2.32
C LYS A 75 -15.91 1.24 -1.47
N VAL A 76 -14.65 0.88 -1.24
CA VAL A 76 -13.63 1.77 -0.66
C VAL A 76 -13.21 2.81 -1.69
N ILE A 77 -13.10 2.38 -2.95
CA ILE A 77 -12.92 3.27 -4.11
C ILE A 77 -14.22 3.27 -4.92
N GLU A 78 -14.67 4.45 -5.32
CA GLU A 78 -15.80 4.58 -6.24
C GLU A 78 -15.45 4.00 -7.62
N MET A 79 -16.33 3.15 -8.17
CA MET A 79 -16.11 2.50 -9.48
C MET A 79 -15.75 3.50 -10.59
N GLY A 80 -16.36 4.69 -10.60
CA GLY A 80 -16.08 5.73 -11.60
C GLY A 80 -14.67 6.35 -11.50
N LYS A 81 -13.95 6.12 -10.40
CA LYS A 81 -12.58 6.59 -10.18
C LYS A 81 -11.53 5.52 -10.48
N VAL A 82 -11.94 4.26 -10.71
CA VAL A 82 -11.02 3.13 -10.93
C VAL A 82 -10.19 3.32 -12.19
N ASP A 83 -10.82 3.68 -13.32
CA ASP A 83 -10.11 3.82 -14.58
C ASP A 83 -9.08 4.95 -14.52
N HIS A 84 -9.45 6.09 -13.93
CA HIS A 84 -8.51 7.18 -13.70
C HIS A 84 -7.38 6.78 -12.74
N PHE A 85 -7.69 6.01 -11.70
CA PHE A 85 -6.67 5.51 -10.77
C PHE A 85 -5.63 4.64 -11.48
N ARG A 86 -6.05 3.79 -12.44
CA ARG A 86 -5.15 2.97 -13.25
C ARG A 86 -4.20 3.81 -14.11
N GLU A 87 -4.67 4.94 -14.65
CA GLU A 87 -3.84 5.85 -15.46
C GLU A 87 -2.73 6.51 -14.66
N VAL A 88 -2.99 6.83 -13.38
CA VAL A 88 -2.03 7.49 -12.50
C VAL A 88 -1.24 6.52 -11.63
N TYR A 89 -1.55 5.23 -11.71
CA TYR A 89 -0.87 4.19 -10.94
C TYR A 89 0.58 4.05 -11.39
N LYS A 90 1.51 4.06 -10.44
CA LYS A 90 2.95 3.92 -10.73
C LYS A 90 3.33 2.46 -10.91
N ASP A 91 4.43 2.21 -11.61
CA ASP A 91 4.96 0.86 -11.82
C ASP A 91 5.14 0.13 -10.47
N PRO A 92 4.41 -0.99 -10.22
CA PRO A 92 4.50 -1.74 -8.97
C PRO A 92 5.83 -2.48 -8.79
N ALA A 93 6.66 -2.58 -9.84
CA ALA A 93 8.03 -3.07 -9.74
C ALA A 93 8.98 -2.03 -9.12
N GLU A 94 8.67 -0.73 -9.26
CA GLU A 94 9.51 0.36 -8.75
C GLU A 94 8.90 1.06 -7.53
N PHE A 95 7.57 1.06 -7.39
CA PHE A 95 6.83 1.78 -6.36
C PHE A 95 5.83 0.90 -5.64
N LEU A 96 5.67 1.11 -4.33
CA LEU A 96 4.57 0.55 -3.54
C LEU A 96 3.45 1.58 -3.48
N CYS A 97 2.25 1.17 -3.87
CA CYS A 97 1.04 1.95 -3.66
C CYS A 97 0.50 1.71 -2.25
N LEU A 98 0.48 2.75 -1.43
CA LEU A 98 -0.04 2.72 -0.07
C LEU A 98 -1.39 3.42 -0.02
N PHE A 99 -2.35 2.83 0.67
CA PHE A 99 -3.59 3.47 1.08
C PHE A 99 -3.49 3.79 2.56
N VAL A 100 -3.11 5.03 2.87
CA VAL A 100 -2.92 5.50 4.24
C VAL A 100 -4.23 6.07 4.73
N VAL A 101 -4.79 5.47 5.77
CA VAL A 101 -6.01 5.93 6.42
C VAL A 101 -5.64 6.54 7.75
N ASP A 102 -5.94 7.82 7.94
CA ASP A 102 -5.83 8.50 9.23
C ASP A 102 -7.22 8.97 9.72
N GLU A 103 -7.26 9.67 10.86
CA GLU A 103 -8.52 10.12 11.47
C GLU A 103 -9.27 11.17 10.65
N GLN A 104 -8.59 11.86 9.72
CA GLN A 104 -9.14 13.00 8.97
C GLN A 104 -9.38 12.65 7.50
N GLU A 105 -8.44 11.94 6.88
CA GLU A 105 -8.45 11.63 5.47
C GLU A 105 -7.86 10.26 5.16
N ALA A 106 -8.22 9.74 3.98
CA ALA A 106 -7.57 8.58 3.40
C ALA A 106 -6.93 8.98 2.08
N LYS A 107 -5.65 8.66 1.90
CA LYS A 107 -4.86 9.07 0.74
C LYS A 107 -4.06 7.93 0.15
N PHE A 108 -3.88 7.99 -1.17
CA PHE A 108 -2.98 7.11 -1.89
C PHE A 108 -1.60 7.75 -1.99
N VAL A 109 -0.59 6.99 -1.56
CA VAL A 109 0.81 7.43 -1.51
C VAL A 109 1.66 6.40 -2.23
N PHE A 110 2.55 6.85 -3.12
CA PHE A 110 3.52 5.97 -3.75
C PHE A 110 4.90 6.19 -3.17
N ILE A 111 5.47 5.16 -2.54
CA ILE A 111 6.86 5.16 -2.07
C ILE A 111 7.71 4.26 -2.96
N PRO A 112 9.00 4.57 -3.18
CA PRO A 112 9.88 3.69 -3.92
C PRO A 112 10.06 2.35 -3.19
N ARG A 113 10.19 1.27 -3.96
CA ARG A 113 10.65 -0.02 -3.46
C ARG A 113 12.13 0.10 -3.12
N ILE A 114 12.49 -0.33 -1.92
CA ILE A 114 13.90 -0.51 -1.55
C ILE A 114 14.26 -1.89 -2.06
N SER A 115 14.77 -1.95 -3.29
CA SER A 115 15.53 -3.12 -3.72
C SER A 115 16.81 -3.15 -2.89
N VAL A 116 17.01 -4.24 -2.15
CA VAL A 116 18.33 -4.56 -1.60
C VAL A 116 19.17 -4.95 -2.83
N ASP A 117 19.75 -3.96 -3.49
CA ASP A 117 20.82 -4.20 -4.44
C ASP A 117 21.98 -4.81 -3.62
N ASN A 118 22.14 -6.13 -3.76
CA ASN A 118 23.25 -6.92 -3.20
C ASN A 118 24.58 -6.52 -3.83
#